data_AF-A0A1G6PVA5-F1
#
_entry.id   AF-A0A1G6PVA5-F1
#
_cell.length_a   1.000
_cell.length_b   1.000
_cell.length_c   1.000
_cell.angle_alpha   90.00
_cell.angle_beta   90.00
_cell.angle_gamma   90.00
#
_symmetry.space_group_name_H-M   'P 1'
#
loop_
_entity.id
_entity.type
_entity.pdbx_description
1 polymer ?
#
loop_
_entity_poly.entity_id
_entity_poly.type
_entity_poly.pdbx_seq_one_letter_code
_entity_poly.pdbx_strand_id
1 'polypeptide(L)'
;MDLKQLRTFREVADSGSLSRAADRLHLAQPALSRQIRLLEAEIGLPLFARHGRGMQLTEAGTALLERIDGPVRQLERAVEEVRGLAGAVAGQVALGMMPTIASVLAGPLARRVALDHPGLSLRIVEGYTGHLVEWVQRGVTDATLLYGPAPALHLRVTPLLIEEMVLVGAAGSGIGPEAVAFASLAGRRLVMPSRQHGLRRIVEAAAGRARIGLNVAFEADSFGVLKELVVSGIGEAVLPRSAIREEEAAGRLRSAPLVRPVPRRQVVLALPTDRAPSRAVALVLELLAQEVTVRAAAGDWHRMEGATAEAAPPPARSAPSRPMALAPAAPPPAPAGHPGPPPPSPAPGRRRTRRRSPD
;
A
#
# COMPACT_ATOMS: atom_id res chain seq x y z
N MET A 1 -1.92 5.10 -28.95
CA MET A 1 -2.62 4.73 -27.70
C MET A 1 -2.91 6.01 -26.97
N ASP A 2 -4.16 6.25 -26.62
CA ASP A 2 -4.57 7.41 -25.82
C ASP A 2 -5.17 6.98 -24.47
N LEU A 3 -5.28 7.94 -23.54
CA LEU A 3 -5.84 7.69 -22.21
C LEU A 3 -7.31 7.26 -22.26
N LYS A 4 -8.07 7.71 -23.26
CA LYS A 4 -9.49 7.39 -23.39
C LYS A 4 -9.69 5.90 -23.71
N GLN A 5 -8.85 5.33 -24.57
CA GLN A 5 -8.84 3.92 -24.89
C GLN A 5 -8.49 3.07 -23.66
N LEU A 6 -7.49 3.48 -22.87
CA LEU A 6 -7.10 2.77 -21.65
C LEU A 6 -8.18 2.83 -20.57
N ARG A 7 -8.86 3.97 -20.40
CA ARG A 7 -10.03 4.10 -19.51
C ARG A 7 -11.15 3.18 -19.93
N THR A 8 -11.49 3.18 -21.21
CA THR A 8 -12.51 2.30 -21.77
C THR A 8 -12.18 0.83 -21.57
N PHE A 9 -10.94 0.42 -21.84
CA PHE A 9 -10.49 -0.94 -21.59
C PHE A 9 -10.64 -1.35 -20.12
N ARG A 10 -10.18 -0.50 -19.19
CA ARG A 10 -10.31 -0.73 -17.75
C ARG A 10 -11.77 -0.87 -17.32
N GLU A 11 -12.65 0.01 -17.78
CA GLU A 11 -14.06 -0.04 -17.42
C GLU A 11 -14.77 -1.28 -17.99
N VAL A 12 -14.41 -1.72 -19.19
CA VAL A 12 -14.92 -2.98 -19.77
C VAL A 12 -14.41 -4.19 -18.98
N ALA A 13 -13.17 -4.15 -18.50
CA ALA A 13 -12.61 -5.20 -17.64
C ALA A 13 -13.32 -5.26 -16.28
N ASP A 14 -13.51 -4.12 -15.62
CA ASP A 14 -14.18 -4.02 -14.32
C ASP A 14 -15.66 -4.44 -14.40
N SER A 15 -16.35 -4.04 -15.49
CA SER A 15 -17.74 -4.42 -15.69
C SER A 15 -17.88 -5.86 -16.20
N GLY A 16 -16.98 -6.37 -17.06
CA GLY A 16 -17.17 -7.62 -17.79
C GLY A 16 -18.30 -7.55 -18.84
N SER A 17 -18.78 -6.35 -19.18
CA SER A 17 -19.81 -6.14 -20.21
C SER A 17 -19.64 -4.82 -20.94
N LEU A 18 -19.63 -4.89 -22.28
CA LEU A 18 -19.61 -3.73 -23.17
C LEU A 18 -20.79 -2.78 -22.92
N SER A 19 -22.00 -3.31 -22.70
CA SER A 19 -23.19 -2.48 -22.48
C SER A 19 -23.13 -1.78 -21.12
N ARG A 20 -22.76 -2.50 -20.05
CA ARG A 20 -22.65 -1.88 -18.71
C ARG A 20 -21.53 -0.83 -18.66
N ALA A 21 -20.40 -1.08 -19.32
CA ALA A 21 -19.33 -0.08 -19.43
C ALA A 21 -19.78 1.16 -20.21
N ALA A 22 -20.53 0.97 -21.30
CA ALA A 22 -21.09 2.06 -22.10
C ALA A 22 -22.02 2.97 -21.28
N ASP A 23 -22.89 2.37 -20.45
CA ASP A 23 -23.77 3.11 -19.55
C ASP A 23 -22.98 3.91 -18.51
N ARG A 24 -21.96 3.30 -17.88
CA ARG A 24 -21.12 3.96 -16.85
C ARG A 24 -20.25 5.09 -17.42
N LEU A 25 -19.82 4.98 -18.67
CA LEU A 25 -19.02 6.01 -19.35
C LEU A 25 -19.87 7.03 -20.10
N HIS A 26 -21.20 6.88 -20.11
CA HIS A 26 -22.12 7.70 -20.91
C HIS A 26 -21.72 7.75 -22.40
N LEU A 27 -21.35 6.60 -22.96
CA LEU A 27 -20.95 6.44 -24.36
C LEU A 27 -21.87 5.46 -25.07
N ALA A 28 -22.02 5.62 -26.39
CA ALA A 28 -22.71 4.63 -27.19
C ALA A 28 -21.86 3.34 -27.28
N GLN A 29 -22.50 2.18 -27.08
CA GLN A 29 -21.83 0.87 -27.16
C GLN A 29 -21.01 0.65 -28.45
N PRO A 30 -21.45 1.08 -29.66
CA PRO A 30 -20.63 0.98 -30.88
C PRO A 30 -19.32 1.78 -30.80
N ALA A 31 -19.36 2.97 -30.18
CA ALA A 31 -18.17 3.81 -30.00
C ALA A 31 -17.19 3.16 -29.02
N LEU A 32 -17.72 2.56 -27.95
CA LEU A 32 -16.93 1.81 -26.97
C LEU A 32 -16.24 0.60 -27.61
N SER A 33 -17.01 -0.20 -28.37
CA SER A 33 -16.50 -1.36 -29.13
C SER A 33 -15.44 -0.96 -30.16
N ARG A 34 -15.56 0.22 -30.78
CA ARG A 34 -14.54 0.75 -31.69
C ARG A 34 -13.25 1.11 -30.95
N GLN A 35 -13.34 1.73 -29.77
CA GLN A 35 -12.15 2.07 -28.97
C GLN A 35 -11.37 0.83 -28.53
N ILE A 36 -12.06 -0.22 -28.07
CA ILE A 36 -11.42 -1.50 -27.72
C ILE A 36 -10.72 -2.11 -28.95
N ARG A 37 -11.39 -2.19 -30.10
CA ARG A 37 -10.78 -2.73 -31.32
C ARG A 37 -9.55 -1.95 -31.77
N LEU A 38 -9.56 -0.62 -31.65
CA LEU A 38 -8.40 0.20 -31.98
C LEU A 38 -7.23 -0.07 -31.03
N LEU A 39 -7.50 -0.26 -29.74
CA LEU A 39 -6.48 -0.62 -28.76
C LEU A 39 -5.89 -2.02 -29.03
N GLU A 40 -6.75 -3.00 -29.31
CA GLU A 40 -6.32 -4.36 -29.69
C GLU A 40 -5.48 -4.36 -30.97
N ALA A 41 -5.89 -3.58 -31.98
CA ALA A 41 -5.14 -3.44 -33.23
C ALA A 41 -3.76 -2.79 -33.01
N GLU A 42 -3.65 -1.82 -32.12
CA GLU A 42 -2.39 -1.17 -31.79
C GLU A 42 -1.44 -2.08 -31.00
N ILE A 43 -1.97 -2.88 -30.07
CA ILE A 43 -1.19 -3.85 -29.29
C ILE A 43 -0.84 -5.10 -30.12
N GLY A 44 -1.65 -5.42 -31.12
CA GLY A 44 -1.49 -6.60 -31.97
C GLY A 44 -1.99 -7.90 -31.34
N LEU A 45 -2.65 -7.84 -30.18
CA LEU A 45 -3.24 -8.99 -29.48
C LEU A 45 -4.68 -8.69 -29.05
N PRO A 46 -5.59 -9.67 -29.12
CA PRO A 46 -6.91 -9.54 -28.54
C PRO A 46 -6.79 -9.40 -27.02
N LEU A 47 -7.44 -8.39 -26.44
CA LEU A 47 -7.43 -8.14 -25.01
C LEU A 47 -8.64 -8.76 -24.32
N PHE A 48 -9.72 -9.01 -25.08
CA PHE A 48 -10.91 -9.68 -24.57
C PHE A 48 -11.30 -10.88 -25.42
N ALA A 49 -11.70 -11.95 -24.76
CA ALA A 49 -12.49 -13.01 -25.35
C ALA A 49 -13.99 -12.66 -25.22
N ARG A 50 -14.73 -12.78 -26.32
CA ARG A 50 -16.17 -12.51 -26.38
C ARG A 50 -16.94 -13.81 -26.22
N HIS A 51 -17.87 -13.85 -25.27
CA HIS A 51 -18.73 -15.00 -25.02
C HIS A 51 -20.19 -14.55 -24.90
N GLY A 52 -21.15 -15.47 -25.03
CA GLY A 52 -22.57 -15.16 -24.82
C GLY A 52 -22.92 -14.59 -23.43
N ARG A 53 -22.01 -14.68 -22.46
CA ARG A 53 -22.15 -14.15 -21.09
C ARG A 53 -21.45 -12.80 -20.86
N GLY A 54 -20.72 -12.26 -21.83
CA GLY A 54 -20.03 -10.97 -21.71
C GLY A 54 -18.58 -10.98 -22.21
N MET A 55 -17.77 -10.11 -21.62
CA MET A 55 -16.37 -9.90 -21.96
C MET A 55 -15.48 -10.46 -20.85
N GLN A 56 -14.50 -11.31 -21.17
CA GLN A 56 -13.44 -11.70 -20.22
C GLN A 56 -12.08 -11.35 -20.81
N LEU A 57 -11.14 -11.00 -19.93
CA LEU A 57 -9.78 -10.69 -20.33
C LEU A 57 -9.09 -11.95 -20.90
N THR A 58 -8.32 -11.75 -21.96
CA THR A 58 -7.31 -12.73 -22.40
C THR A 58 -6.09 -12.64 -21.47
N GLU A 59 -5.11 -13.53 -21.64
CA GLU A 59 -3.81 -13.40 -20.96
C GLU A 59 -3.15 -12.04 -21.25
N ALA A 60 -3.20 -11.58 -22.52
CA ALA A 60 -2.71 -10.27 -22.91
C ALA A 60 -3.51 -9.13 -22.24
N GLY A 61 -4.84 -9.27 -22.14
CA GLY A 61 -5.71 -8.35 -21.43
C GLY A 61 -5.36 -8.24 -19.94
N THR A 62 -5.21 -9.37 -19.27
CA THR A 62 -4.81 -9.43 -17.85
C THR A 62 -3.45 -8.78 -17.64
N ALA A 63 -2.46 -9.15 -18.47
CA ALA A 63 -1.11 -8.60 -18.40
C ALA A 63 -1.07 -7.09 -18.65
N LEU A 64 -1.91 -6.58 -19.56
CA LEU A 64 -2.04 -5.15 -19.81
C LEU A 64 -2.68 -4.46 -18.60
N LEU A 65 -3.82 -4.96 -18.11
CA LEU A 65 -4.56 -4.37 -16.99
C LEU A 65 -3.67 -4.22 -15.77
N GLU A 66 -2.95 -5.26 -15.38
CA GLU A 66 -2.02 -5.24 -14.25
C GLU A 66 -0.96 -4.11 -14.34
N ARG A 67 -0.59 -3.71 -15.56
CA ARG A 67 0.45 -2.70 -15.82
C ARG A 67 -0.10 -1.28 -15.92
N ILE A 68 -1.33 -1.11 -16.40
CA ILE A 68 -1.89 0.23 -16.68
C ILE A 68 -2.87 0.73 -15.62
N ASP A 69 -3.46 -0.18 -14.83
CA ASP A 69 -4.59 0.15 -13.95
C ASP A 69 -4.24 1.23 -12.91
N GLY A 70 -3.03 1.15 -12.35
CA GLY A 70 -2.52 2.18 -11.45
C GLY A 70 -2.11 3.49 -12.13
N PRO A 71 -1.26 3.48 -13.19
CA PRO A 71 -0.93 4.70 -13.93
C PRO A 71 -2.14 5.49 -14.45
N VAL A 72 -3.17 4.81 -14.95
CA VAL A 72 -4.40 5.45 -15.44
C VAL A 72 -5.16 6.12 -14.29
N ARG A 73 -5.31 5.46 -13.14
CA ARG A 73 -5.92 6.05 -11.93
C ARG A 73 -5.13 7.26 -11.43
N GLN A 74 -3.81 7.19 -11.46
CA GLN A 74 -2.97 8.30 -11.00
C GLN A 74 -3.16 9.54 -11.88
N LEU A 75 -3.27 9.36 -13.20
CA LEU A 75 -3.54 10.47 -14.11
C LEU A 75 -4.95 11.03 -13.96
N GLU A 76 -5.95 10.18 -13.70
CA GLU A 76 -7.31 10.60 -13.34
C GLU A 76 -7.33 11.49 -12.10
N ARG A 77 -6.68 11.04 -11.02
CA ARG A 77 -6.57 11.78 -9.76
C ARG A 77 -5.86 13.12 -9.94
N ALA A 78 -4.74 13.15 -10.66
CA ALA A 78 -4.02 14.39 -10.91
C ALA A 78 -4.90 15.46 -11.58
N VAL A 79 -5.76 15.05 -12.54
CA VAL A 79 -6.70 15.95 -13.20
C VAL A 79 -7.81 16.41 -12.24
N GLU A 80 -8.35 15.50 -11.42
CA GLU A 80 -9.36 15.83 -10.41
C GLU A 80 -8.82 16.78 -9.35
N GLU A 81 -7.60 16.55 -8.86
CA GLU A 81 -6.93 17.40 -7.87
C GLU A 81 -6.76 18.82 -8.36
N VAL A 82 -6.26 19.00 -9.59
CA VAL A 82 -6.09 20.33 -10.19
C VAL A 82 -7.44 21.03 -10.38
N ARG A 83 -8.48 20.29 -10.80
CA ARG A 83 -9.85 20.84 -10.92
C ARG A 83 -10.46 21.18 -9.56
N GLY A 84 -10.08 20.46 -8.52
CA GLY A 84 -10.57 20.60 -7.14
C GLY A 84 -9.82 21.63 -6.29
N LEU A 85 -8.78 22.30 -6.81
CA LEU A 85 -7.99 23.29 -6.06
C LEU A 85 -8.82 24.45 -5.48
N ALA A 86 -9.99 24.74 -6.06
CA ALA A 86 -10.90 25.81 -5.61
C ALA A 86 -12.15 25.31 -4.85
N GLY A 87 -12.31 24.00 -4.62
CA GLY A 87 -13.54 23.39 -4.10
C GLY A 87 -13.37 22.50 -2.87
N ALA A 88 -14.49 21.90 -2.42
CA ALA A 88 -14.48 20.85 -1.40
C ALA A 88 -13.70 19.62 -1.91
N VAL A 89 -12.99 18.94 -1.02
CA VAL A 89 -12.17 17.77 -1.36
C VAL A 89 -13.08 16.63 -1.81
N ALA A 90 -12.90 16.16 -3.05
CA ALA A 90 -13.65 15.09 -3.66
C ALA A 90 -12.72 14.11 -4.41
N GLY A 91 -13.21 12.91 -4.71
CA GLY A 91 -12.48 11.89 -5.47
C GLY A 91 -12.38 10.54 -4.75
N GLN A 92 -11.59 9.63 -5.32
CA GLN A 92 -11.44 8.27 -4.80
C GLN A 92 -10.10 8.03 -4.11
N VAL A 93 -10.16 7.57 -2.85
CA VAL A 93 -8.99 7.12 -2.07
C VAL A 93 -9.03 5.60 -1.91
N ALA A 94 -7.95 4.92 -2.25
CA ALA A 94 -7.81 3.48 -2.14
C ALA A 94 -6.82 3.10 -1.02
N LEU A 95 -7.25 2.35 -0.02
CA LEU A 95 -6.42 1.86 1.08
C LEU A 95 -6.25 0.35 1.01
N GLY A 96 -5.00 -0.10 1.07
CA GLY A 96 -4.65 -1.50 1.27
C GLY A 96 -4.62 -1.85 2.76
N MET A 97 -5.25 -2.95 3.18
CA MET A 97 -5.26 -3.37 4.57
C MET A 97 -5.05 -4.88 4.70
N MET A 98 -4.39 -5.31 5.78
CA MET A 98 -4.41 -6.71 6.18
C MET A 98 -5.81 -7.05 6.75
N PRO A 99 -6.36 -8.26 6.54
CA PRO A 99 -7.73 -8.60 6.96
C PRO A 99 -8.02 -8.33 8.45
N THR A 100 -7.07 -8.66 9.32
CA THR A 100 -7.20 -8.42 10.78
C THR A 100 -7.24 -6.94 11.18
N ILE A 101 -6.74 -6.05 10.32
CA ILE A 101 -6.76 -4.60 10.56
C ILE A 101 -8.02 -4.00 9.93
N ALA A 102 -8.37 -4.48 8.72
CA ALA A 102 -9.62 -4.12 8.06
C ALA A 102 -10.84 -4.44 8.95
N SER A 103 -10.85 -5.60 9.61
CA SER A 103 -11.94 -5.99 10.52
C SER A 103 -12.14 -5.02 11.70
N VAL A 104 -11.15 -4.20 12.03
CA VAL A 104 -11.21 -3.25 13.16
C VAL A 104 -11.39 -1.81 12.70
N LEU A 105 -10.77 -1.42 11.58
CA LEU A 105 -10.71 -0.03 11.10
C LEU A 105 -11.61 0.27 9.91
N ALA A 106 -11.94 -0.70 9.06
CA ALA A 106 -12.63 -0.42 7.80
C ALA A 106 -13.99 0.24 8.03
N GLY A 107 -14.81 -0.33 8.92
CA GLY A 107 -16.12 0.19 9.27
C GLY A 107 -16.08 1.60 9.88
N PRO A 108 -15.35 1.81 11.01
CA PRO A 108 -15.23 3.13 11.62
C PRO A 108 -14.67 4.20 10.68
N LEU A 109 -13.63 3.88 9.91
CA LEU A 109 -13.04 4.82 8.96
C LEU A 109 -14.03 5.18 7.83
N ALA A 110 -14.69 4.18 7.24
CA ALA A 110 -15.67 4.41 6.18
C ALA A 110 -16.84 5.28 6.67
N ARG A 111 -17.32 5.03 7.90
CA ARG A 111 -18.37 5.85 8.53
C ARG A 111 -17.94 7.31 8.66
N ARG A 112 -16.70 7.56 9.10
CA ARG A 112 -16.18 8.93 9.24
C ARG A 112 -15.99 9.63 7.91
N VAL A 113 -15.45 8.94 6.91
CA VAL A 113 -15.35 9.50 5.56
C VAL A 113 -16.74 9.88 5.03
N ALA A 114 -17.74 9.02 5.20
CA ALA A 114 -19.10 9.30 4.73
C ALA A 114 -19.77 10.50 5.43
N LEU A 115 -19.52 10.69 6.72
CA LEU A 115 -20.10 11.79 7.51
C LEU A 115 -19.35 13.11 7.32
N ASP A 116 -18.03 13.07 7.43
CA ASP A 116 -17.19 14.27 7.49
C ASP A 116 -16.85 14.77 6.07
N HIS A 117 -16.81 13.87 5.07
CA HIS A 117 -16.36 14.15 3.70
C HIS A 117 -17.18 13.42 2.62
N PRO A 118 -18.46 13.78 2.41
CA PRO A 118 -19.36 13.07 1.49
C PRO A 118 -18.93 13.11 0.01
N GLY A 119 -18.02 14.02 -0.37
CA GLY A 119 -17.42 14.06 -1.71
C GLY A 119 -16.36 12.99 -1.97
N LEU A 120 -15.93 12.26 -0.95
CA LEU A 120 -14.92 11.21 -1.04
C LEU A 120 -15.54 9.83 -1.19
N SER A 121 -14.95 9.02 -2.06
CA SER A 121 -15.20 7.59 -2.15
C SER A 121 -14.01 6.82 -1.60
N LEU A 122 -14.24 6.00 -0.57
CA LEU A 122 -13.22 5.15 0.03
C LEU A 122 -13.30 3.73 -0.56
N ARG A 123 -12.22 3.27 -1.19
CA ARG A 123 -12.03 1.88 -1.59
C ARG A 123 -11.07 1.20 -0.62
N ILE A 124 -11.50 0.12 0.02
CA ILE A 124 -10.62 -0.70 0.87
C ILE A 124 -10.37 -2.01 0.14
N VAL A 125 -9.10 -2.40 0.03
CA VAL A 125 -8.68 -3.66 -0.58
C VAL A 125 -7.91 -4.46 0.45
N GLU A 126 -8.33 -5.70 0.66
CA GLU A 126 -7.63 -6.62 1.55
C GLU A 126 -6.56 -7.41 0.79
N GLY A 127 -5.42 -7.60 1.43
CA GLY A 127 -4.34 -8.41 0.88
C GLY A 127 -3.29 -8.75 1.93
N TYR A 128 -2.31 -9.54 1.51
CA TYR A 128 -1.12 -9.83 2.32
C TYR A 128 0.06 -8.95 1.90
N THR A 129 1.09 -8.88 2.75
CA THR A 129 2.22 -7.95 2.59
C THR A 129 2.79 -7.89 1.17
N GLY A 130 2.98 -9.03 0.48
CA GLY A 130 3.47 -9.05 -0.90
C GLY A 130 2.57 -8.28 -1.88
N HIS A 131 1.29 -8.66 -1.96
CA HIS A 131 0.31 -7.99 -2.82
C HIS A 131 0.12 -6.52 -2.45
N LEU A 132 0.05 -6.24 -1.16
CA LEU A 132 -0.14 -4.90 -0.63
C LEU A 132 1.01 -3.95 -1.00
N VAL A 133 2.25 -4.43 -0.96
CA VAL A 133 3.44 -3.68 -1.42
C VAL A 133 3.39 -3.44 -2.93
N GLU A 134 3.08 -4.48 -3.70
CA GLU A 134 2.96 -4.37 -5.15
C GLU A 134 1.87 -3.36 -5.55
N TRP A 135 0.69 -3.43 -4.93
CA TRP A 135 -0.43 -2.56 -5.22
C TRP A 135 -0.14 -1.09 -4.92
N VAL A 136 0.52 -0.78 -3.81
CA VAL A 136 0.85 0.63 -3.49
C VAL A 136 1.96 1.17 -4.42
N GLN A 137 2.95 0.34 -4.79
CA GLN A 137 3.98 0.71 -5.76
C GLN A 137 3.38 0.97 -7.14
N ARG A 138 2.49 0.09 -7.60
CA ARG A 138 1.81 0.23 -8.90
C ARG A 138 0.76 1.34 -8.92
N GLY A 139 0.32 1.87 -7.78
CA GLY A 139 -0.76 2.88 -7.72
C GLY A 139 -2.18 2.29 -7.75
N VAL A 140 -2.31 1.00 -7.45
CA VAL A 140 -3.61 0.35 -7.19
C VAL A 140 -4.20 0.83 -5.86
N THR A 141 -3.36 0.99 -4.84
CA THR A 141 -3.70 1.66 -3.58
C THR A 141 -2.87 2.93 -3.41
N ASP A 142 -3.42 3.92 -2.71
CA ASP A 142 -2.76 5.18 -2.39
C ASP A 142 -1.86 5.07 -1.17
N ALA A 143 -2.30 4.31 -0.18
CA ALA A 143 -1.56 3.99 1.02
C ALA A 143 -1.94 2.60 1.50
N THR A 144 -1.11 1.98 2.33
CA THR A 144 -1.35 0.60 2.76
C THR A 144 -0.82 0.31 4.16
N LEU A 145 -1.58 -0.46 4.95
CA LEU A 145 -1.18 -0.90 6.27
C LEU A 145 -0.49 -2.27 6.19
N LEU A 146 0.76 -2.33 6.63
CA LEU A 146 1.63 -3.52 6.54
C LEU A 146 2.07 -3.99 7.92
N TYR A 147 2.59 -5.22 8.01
CA TYR A 147 3.30 -5.68 9.19
C TYR A 147 4.74 -5.16 9.16
N GLY A 148 5.17 -4.57 10.28
CA GLY A 148 6.53 -4.09 10.50
C GLY A 148 7.42 -5.07 11.28
N PRO A 149 8.71 -4.74 11.43
CA PRO A 149 9.40 -3.67 10.72
C PRO A 149 9.55 -4.04 9.23
N ALA A 150 9.48 -3.02 8.35
CA ALA A 150 9.49 -3.23 6.91
C ALA A 150 10.63 -2.45 6.21
N PRO A 151 11.90 -2.61 6.65
CA PRO A 151 13.03 -2.04 5.95
C PRO A 151 13.15 -2.69 4.56
N ALA A 152 13.57 -1.92 3.55
CA ALA A 152 13.80 -2.36 2.16
C ALA A 152 12.60 -2.47 1.20
N LEU A 153 11.41 -1.96 1.55
CA LEU A 153 10.25 -2.01 0.63
C LEU A 153 10.22 -0.92 -0.45
N HIS A 154 11.20 -0.01 -0.53
CA HIS A 154 11.15 1.20 -1.38
C HIS A 154 9.84 1.99 -1.21
N LEU A 155 9.39 2.08 0.05
CA LEU A 155 8.19 2.80 0.48
C LEU A 155 8.57 3.78 1.58
N ARG A 156 7.83 4.89 1.67
CA ARG A 156 7.81 5.75 2.86
C ARG A 156 7.00 5.04 3.92
N VAL A 157 7.67 4.54 4.96
CA VAL A 157 7.06 3.74 6.01
C VAL A 157 7.05 4.51 7.33
N THR A 158 5.87 4.66 7.91
CA THR A 158 5.66 5.29 9.22
C THR A 158 5.08 4.27 10.20
N PRO A 159 5.73 3.98 11.34
CA PRO A 159 5.15 3.16 12.38
C PRO A 159 3.81 3.73 12.87
N LEU A 160 2.77 2.90 12.97
CA LEU A 160 1.46 3.31 13.47
C LEU A 160 1.22 2.81 14.89
N LEU A 161 1.39 1.51 15.10
CA LEU A 161 1.05 0.86 16.36
C LEU A 161 1.80 -0.46 16.54
N ILE A 162 1.83 -0.91 17.79
CA ILE A 162 2.18 -2.26 18.21
C ILE A 162 0.97 -2.85 18.93
N GLU A 163 0.71 -4.12 18.68
CA GLU A 163 -0.33 -4.88 19.34
C GLU A 163 0.22 -6.23 19.82
N GLU A 164 -0.25 -6.66 20.98
CA GLU A 164 0.06 -7.97 21.53
C GLU A 164 -0.94 -9.02 21.03
N MET A 165 -0.45 -10.24 20.79
CA MET A 165 -1.29 -11.35 20.36
C MET A 165 -1.69 -12.18 21.58
N VAL A 166 -2.91 -12.67 21.57
CA VAL A 166 -3.50 -13.47 22.64
C VAL A 166 -3.79 -14.88 22.16
N LEU A 167 -3.86 -15.83 23.09
CA LEU A 167 -4.41 -17.15 22.81
C LEU A 167 -5.93 -17.02 22.74
N VAL A 168 -6.56 -17.62 21.72
CA VAL A 168 -8.00 -17.56 21.50
C VAL A 168 -8.55 -18.97 21.30
N GLY A 169 -9.69 -19.25 21.91
CA GLY A 169 -10.45 -20.48 21.69
C GLY A 169 -11.94 -20.23 21.78
N ALA A 170 -12.73 -21.24 21.41
CA ALA A 170 -14.18 -21.24 21.59
C ALA A 170 -14.58 -20.99 23.05
N ALA A 171 -15.84 -20.60 23.25
CA ALA A 171 -16.44 -20.35 24.57
C ALA A 171 -16.19 -21.48 25.60
N GLY A 172 -16.21 -22.74 25.16
CA GLY A 172 -16.02 -23.94 25.99
C GLY A 172 -14.58 -24.47 26.05
N SER A 173 -13.58 -23.74 25.52
CA SER A 173 -12.18 -24.19 25.44
C SER A 173 -11.47 -24.29 26.80
N GLY A 174 -12.05 -23.78 27.87
CA GLY A 174 -11.40 -23.67 29.18
C GLY A 174 -10.36 -22.54 29.26
N ILE A 175 -10.21 -21.73 28.21
CA ILE A 175 -9.40 -20.52 28.23
C ILE A 175 -10.09 -19.46 29.09
N GLY A 176 -9.43 -19.04 30.16
CA GLY A 176 -9.83 -17.94 31.05
C GLY A 176 -9.02 -16.65 30.81
N PRO A 177 -9.30 -15.57 31.54
CA PRO A 177 -8.61 -14.29 31.40
C PRO A 177 -7.16 -14.31 31.91
N GLU A 178 -6.75 -15.38 32.59
CA GLU A 178 -5.43 -15.52 33.19
C GLU A 178 -4.33 -15.62 32.14
N ALA A 179 -3.17 -15.04 32.43
CA ALA A 179 -2.03 -15.09 31.54
C ALA A 179 -1.51 -16.53 31.37
N VAL A 180 -1.29 -16.92 30.12
CA VAL A 180 -0.82 -18.24 29.72
C VAL A 180 0.62 -18.14 29.20
N ALA A 181 1.51 -18.98 29.71
CA ALA A 181 2.86 -19.06 29.19
C ALA A 181 2.84 -19.57 27.73
N PHE A 182 3.54 -18.91 26.82
CA PHE A 182 3.60 -19.30 25.41
C PHE A 182 4.11 -20.74 25.23
N ALA A 183 5.01 -21.20 26.10
CA ALA A 183 5.49 -22.58 26.09
C ALA A 183 4.36 -23.63 26.26
N SER A 184 3.24 -23.27 26.90
CA SER A 184 2.09 -24.17 27.07
C SER A 184 1.35 -24.48 25.76
N LEU A 185 1.65 -23.75 24.68
CA LEU A 185 1.09 -24.03 23.35
C LEU A 185 1.64 -25.33 22.76
N ALA A 186 2.72 -25.88 23.33
CA ALA A 186 3.25 -27.18 22.94
C ALA A 186 2.14 -28.25 23.05
N GLY A 187 1.87 -28.95 21.94
CA GLY A 187 0.85 -30.00 21.87
C GLY A 187 -0.60 -29.51 21.71
N ARG A 188 -0.91 -28.23 21.98
CA ARG A 188 -2.26 -27.67 21.76
C ARG A 188 -2.59 -27.69 20.26
N ARG A 189 -3.83 -28.04 19.90
CA ARG A 189 -4.27 -28.09 18.50
C ARG A 189 -4.51 -26.67 18.00
N LEU A 190 -3.64 -26.19 17.12
CA LEU A 190 -3.70 -24.83 16.61
C LEU A 190 -4.34 -24.75 15.22
N VAL A 191 -5.16 -23.73 15.02
CA VAL A 191 -5.61 -23.22 13.73
C VAL A 191 -4.71 -22.04 13.37
N MET A 192 -4.01 -22.12 12.25
CA MET A 192 -3.06 -21.08 11.82
C MET A 192 -3.22 -20.75 10.34
N PRO A 193 -2.80 -19.59 9.86
CA PRO A 193 -2.68 -19.38 8.43
C PRO A 193 -1.46 -20.13 7.87
N SER A 194 -1.38 -20.19 6.54
CA SER A 194 -0.26 -20.79 5.82
C SER A 194 1.07 -20.08 6.13
N ARG A 195 2.18 -20.75 5.80
CA ARG A 195 3.54 -20.29 6.12
C ARG A 195 3.92 -18.94 5.53
N GLN A 196 3.30 -18.54 4.42
CA GLN A 196 3.58 -17.26 3.78
C GLN A 196 2.96 -16.07 4.54
N HIS A 197 2.05 -16.34 5.47
CA HIS A 197 1.31 -15.32 6.19
C HIS A 197 2.15 -14.68 7.30
N GLY A 198 2.16 -13.34 7.38
CA GLY A 198 2.91 -12.60 8.39
C GLY A 198 2.56 -12.99 9.84
N LEU A 199 1.29 -13.31 10.10
CA LEU A 199 0.81 -13.84 11.39
C LEU A 199 1.50 -15.15 11.76
N ARG A 200 1.59 -16.11 10.83
CA ARG A 200 2.25 -17.40 11.05
C ARG A 200 3.69 -17.21 11.48
N ARG A 201 4.41 -16.33 10.78
CA ARG A 201 5.79 -15.96 11.09
C ARG A 201 5.96 -15.35 12.49
N ILE A 202 5.03 -14.50 12.95
CA ILE A 202 5.08 -13.91 14.30
C ILE A 202 4.97 -15.01 15.37
N VAL A 203 4.04 -15.95 15.19
CA VAL A 203 3.81 -17.04 16.14
C VAL A 203 4.97 -18.04 16.13
N GLU A 204 5.47 -18.41 14.95
CA GLU A 204 6.65 -19.29 14.82
C GLU A 204 7.92 -18.67 15.42
N ALA A 205 8.12 -17.36 15.27
CA ALA A 205 9.24 -16.67 15.91
C ALA A 205 9.13 -16.70 17.46
N ALA A 206 7.92 -16.58 18.00
CA ALA A 206 7.68 -16.72 19.44
C ALA A 206 7.90 -18.18 19.89
N ALA A 207 7.48 -19.16 19.10
CA ALA A 207 7.71 -20.58 19.36
C ALA A 207 9.20 -20.95 19.35
N GLY A 208 9.97 -20.40 18.41
CA GLY A 208 11.42 -20.57 18.36
C GLY A 208 12.11 -20.01 19.61
N ARG A 209 11.70 -18.83 20.09
CA ARG A 209 12.22 -18.26 21.35
C ARG A 209 11.84 -19.08 22.58
N ALA A 210 10.65 -19.67 22.59
CA ALA A 210 10.17 -20.57 23.64
C ALA A 210 10.72 -22.00 23.52
N ARG A 211 11.39 -22.34 22.40
CA ARG A 211 11.91 -23.68 22.06
C ARG A 211 10.83 -24.76 22.07
N ILE A 212 9.66 -24.46 21.51
CA ILE A 212 8.54 -25.42 21.37
C ILE A 212 8.20 -25.70 19.92
N GLY A 213 7.69 -26.90 19.65
CA GLY A 213 7.01 -27.23 18.40
C GLY A 213 5.53 -26.84 18.46
N LEU A 214 5.00 -26.31 17.35
CA LEU A 214 3.58 -25.99 17.21
C LEU A 214 2.83 -27.15 16.55
N ASN A 215 1.72 -27.58 17.14
CA ASN A 215 0.82 -28.58 16.56
C ASN A 215 -0.26 -27.88 15.72
N VAL A 216 0.04 -27.65 14.43
CA VAL A 216 -0.89 -27.01 13.50
C VAL A 216 -1.85 -28.07 12.95
N ALA A 217 -3.04 -28.13 13.54
CA ALA A 217 -4.05 -29.11 13.18
C ALA A 217 -4.86 -28.69 11.94
N PHE A 218 -5.03 -27.38 11.73
CA PHE A 218 -5.79 -26.84 10.60
C PHE A 218 -5.11 -25.58 10.05
N GLU A 219 -5.17 -25.41 8.73
CA GLU A 219 -4.67 -24.20 8.06
C GLU A 219 -5.79 -23.45 7.32
N ALA A 220 -5.85 -22.13 7.51
CA ALA A 220 -6.81 -21.26 6.82
C ALA A 220 -6.23 -19.84 6.63
N ASP A 221 -6.13 -19.39 5.37
CA ASP A 221 -5.59 -18.06 5.04
C ASP A 221 -6.62 -16.94 5.18
N SER A 222 -7.90 -17.23 4.90
CA SER A 222 -8.99 -16.29 5.13
C SER A 222 -9.18 -16.10 6.64
N PHE A 223 -9.06 -14.85 7.12
CA PHE A 223 -9.21 -14.54 8.53
C PHE A 223 -10.61 -14.88 9.06
N GLY A 224 -11.65 -14.67 8.26
CA GLY A 224 -13.02 -15.06 8.61
C GLY A 224 -13.17 -16.57 8.80
N VAL A 225 -12.61 -17.36 7.88
CA VAL A 225 -12.63 -18.84 7.98
C VAL A 225 -11.83 -19.30 9.19
N LEU A 226 -10.64 -18.74 9.41
CA LEU A 226 -9.83 -19.07 10.58
C LEU A 226 -10.61 -18.84 11.88
N LYS A 227 -11.27 -17.68 12.03
CA LYS A 227 -12.11 -17.40 13.21
C LYS A 227 -13.23 -18.41 13.36
N GLU A 228 -13.92 -18.77 12.28
CA GLU A 228 -15.01 -19.75 12.31
C GLU A 228 -14.53 -21.13 12.78
N LEU A 229 -13.35 -21.58 12.33
CA LEU A 229 -12.75 -22.83 12.80
C LEU A 229 -12.47 -22.77 14.31
N VAL A 230 -11.99 -21.63 14.83
CA VAL A 230 -11.79 -21.47 16.27
C VAL A 230 -13.11 -21.47 17.03
N VAL A 231 -14.14 -20.76 16.54
CA VAL A 231 -15.49 -20.73 17.13
C VAL A 231 -16.11 -22.13 17.18
N SER A 232 -15.87 -22.97 16.17
CA SER A 232 -16.35 -24.36 16.12
C SER A 232 -15.71 -25.28 17.17
N GLY A 233 -14.66 -24.84 17.84
CA GLY A 233 -14.01 -25.57 18.93
C GLY A 233 -13.04 -26.67 18.49
N ILE A 234 -12.73 -26.79 17.20
CA ILE A 234 -11.81 -27.82 16.68
C ILE A 234 -10.33 -27.51 16.95
N GLY A 235 -10.02 -26.27 17.38
CA GLY A 235 -8.68 -25.83 17.75
C GLY A 235 -8.65 -24.41 18.29
N GLU A 236 -7.46 -23.97 18.70
CA GLU A 236 -7.18 -22.64 19.25
C GLU A 236 -6.32 -21.84 18.28
N ALA A 237 -6.25 -20.52 18.42
CA ALA A 237 -5.41 -19.67 17.57
C ALA A 237 -4.66 -18.61 18.38
N VAL A 238 -3.59 -18.08 17.80
CA VAL A 238 -2.90 -16.90 18.33
C VAL A 238 -3.24 -15.71 17.44
N LEU A 239 -4.06 -14.79 17.96
CA LEU A 239 -4.69 -13.71 17.18
C LEU A 239 -4.47 -12.34 17.85
N PRO A 240 -4.53 -11.23 17.08
CA PRO A 240 -4.54 -9.90 17.66
C PRO A 240 -5.86 -9.69 18.40
N ARG A 241 -5.80 -9.23 19.66
CA ARG A 241 -6.99 -9.10 20.51
C ARG A 241 -8.03 -8.16 19.91
N SER A 242 -7.60 -7.07 19.27
CA SER A 242 -8.50 -6.11 18.62
C SER A 242 -9.44 -6.75 17.59
N ALA A 243 -9.00 -7.83 16.92
CA ALA A 243 -9.74 -8.45 15.82
C ALA A 243 -10.75 -9.53 16.27
N ILE A 244 -10.85 -9.80 17.58
CA ILE A 244 -11.76 -10.80 18.17
C ILE A 244 -12.71 -10.23 19.23
N ARG A 245 -12.68 -8.90 19.46
CA ARG A 245 -13.50 -8.23 20.49
C ARG A 245 -15.00 -8.45 20.33
N GLU A 246 -15.50 -8.42 19.10
CA GLU A 246 -16.93 -8.63 18.84
C GLU A 246 -17.36 -10.04 19.26
N GLU A 247 -16.54 -11.05 18.94
CA GLU A 247 -16.79 -12.42 19.33
C GLU A 247 -16.64 -12.66 20.84
N GLU A 248 -15.68 -11.98 21.50
CA GLU A 248 -15.56 -12.02 22.97
C GLU A 248 -16.78 -11.40 23.65
N ALA A 249 -17.22 -10.22 23.19
CA ALA A 249 -18.40 -9.54 23.71
C ALA A 249 -19.68 -10.36 23.51
N ALA A 250 -19.77 -11.07 22.38
CA ALA A 250 -20.86 -12.00 22.09
C ALA A 250 -20.72 -13.35 22.80
N GLY A 251 -19.65 -13.57 23.58
CA GLY A 251 -19.40 -14.81 24.31
C GLY A 251 -19.11 -16.04 23.43
N ARG A 252 -18.79 -15.84 22.14
CA ARG A 252 -18.44 -16.93 21.21
C ARG A 252 -16.99 -17.37 21.34
N LEU A 253 -16.11 -16.44 21.68
CA LEU A 253 -14.69 -16.68 21.90
C LEU A 253 -14.28 -16.29 23.33
N ARG A 254 -13.20 -16.93 23.80
CA ARG A 254 -12.44 -16.56 25.00
C ARG A 254 -11.00 -16.33 24.62
N SER A 255 -10.33 -15.41 25.31
CA SER A 255 -8.90 -15.19 25.13
C SER A 255 -8.13 -15.10 26.44
N ALA A 256 -6.85 -15.46 26.35
CA ALA A 256 -5.87 -15.35 27.42
C ALA A 256 -4.62 -14.58 26.93
N PRO A 257 -4.08 -13.65 27.74
CA PRO A 257 -2.80 -13.02 27.45
C PRO A 257 -1.68 -14.05 27.34
N LEU A 258 -0.81 -13.92 26.32
CA LEU A 258 0.36 -14.77 26.18
C LEU A 258 1.58 -14.12 26.80
N VAL A 259 2.30 -14.86 27.64
CA VAL A 259 3.51 -14.38 28.32
C VAL A 259 4.70 -15.31 28.08
N ARG A 260 5.92 -14.76 28.15
CA ARG A 260 7.19 -15.52 28.11
C ARG A 260 7.32 -16.50 26.92
N PRO A 261 7.48 -16.00 25.67
CA PRO A 261 7.46 -14.59 25.26
C PRO A 261 6.06 -14.08 24.90
N VAL A 262 5.88 -12.76 24.91
CA VAL A 262 4.69 -12.12 24.34
C VAL A 262 4.89 -12.00 22.81
N PRO A 263 4.06 -12.66 21.98
CA PRO A 263 4.03 -12.40 20.55
C PRO A 263 3.49 -10.98 20.29
N ARG A 264 4.24 -10.16 19.56
CA ARG A 264 3.86 -8.79 19.22
C ARG A 264 3.88 -8.58 17.72
N ARG A 265 2.95 -7.76 17.26
CA ARG A 265 2.84 -7.31 15.88
C ARG A 265 3.02 -5.81 15.82
N GLN A 266 3.95 -5.33 14.99
CA GLN A 266 4.00 -3.93 14.60
C GLN A 266 3.17 -3.73 13.32
N VAL A 267 2.39 -2.66 13.26
CA VAL A 267 1.71 -2.23 12.03
C VAL A 267 2.24 -0.87 11.62
N VAL A 268 2.47 -0.72 10.32
CA VAL A 268 3.05 0.47 9.71
C VAL A 268 2.17 0.98 8.59
N LEU A 269 2.14 2.30 8.40
CA LEU A 269 1.59 2.94 7.22
C LEU A 269 2.67 3.00 6.15
N ALA A 270 2.36 2.52 4.95
CA ALA A 270 3.26 2.53 3.81
C ALA A 270 2.68 3.42 2.70
N LEU A 271 3.51 4.32 2.20
CA LEU A 271 3.21 5.25 1.11
C LEU A 271 4.26 5.09 0.00
N PRO A 272 3.91 5.37 -1.25
CA PRO A 272 4.87 5.43 -2.35
C PRO A 272 5.94 6.52 -2.09
N THR A 273 7.17 6.30 -2.56
CA THR A 273 8.28 7.27 -2.43
C THR A 273 8.30 8.32 -3.52
N ASP A 274 7.72 8.02 -4.68
CA ASP A 274 7.82 8.81 -5.91
C ASP A 274 6.76 9.91 -6.04
N ARG A 275 5.78 9.96 -5.13
CA ARG A 275 4.68 10.92 -5.17
C ARG A 275 4.22 11.33 -3.78
N ALA A 276 3.84 12.61 -3.66
CA ALA A 276 3.20 13.13 -2.47
C ALA A 276 1.74 12.62 -2.40
N PRO A 277 1.20 12.40 -1.19
CA PRO A 277 -0.23 12.11 -1.05
C PRO A 277 -1.05 13.32 -1.50
N SER A 278 -2.13 13.06 -2.22
CA SER A 278 -3.10 14.11 -2.55
C SER A 278 -3.80 14.64 -1.31
N ARG A 279 -4.51 15.76 -1.44
CA ARG A 279 -5.31 16.31 -0.33
C ARG A 279 -6.36 15.32 0.18
N ALA A 280 -7.00 14.56 -0.73
CA ALA A 280 -7.95 13.51 -0.37
C ALA A 280 -7.28 12.37 0.41
N VAL A 281 -6.11 11.92 -0.06
CA VAL A 281 -5.34 10.86 0.62
C VAL A 281 -4.89 11.34 1.99
N ALA A 282 -4.29 12.53 2.09
CA ALA A 282 -3.82 13.10 3.35
C ALA A 282 -4.94 13.19 4.39
N LEU A 283 -6.12 13.64 3.97
CA LEU A 283 -7.29 13.74 4.84
C LEU A 283 -7.75 12.37 5.34
N VAL A 284 -7.86 11.37 4.47
CA VAL A 284 -8.24 10.01 4.88
C VAL A 284 -7.19 9.42 5.82
N LEU A 285 -5.91 9.72 5.63
CA LEU A 285 -4.84 9.28 6.52
C LEU A 285 -4.89 9.96 7.89
N GLU A 286 -5.33 11.21 7.98
CA GLU A 286 -5.60 11.88 9.26
C GLU A 286 -6.75 11.19 10.01
N LEU A 287 -7.87 10.90 9.31
CA LEU A 287 -8.98 10.15 9.91
C LEU A 287 -8.52 8.76 10.38
N LEU A 288 -7.72 8.05 9.58
CA LEU A 288 -7.13 6.77 9.95
C LEU A 288 -6.26 6.88 11.21
N ALA A 289 -5.40 7.90 11.31
CA ALA A 289 -4.55 8.12 12.48
C ALA A 289 -5.36 8.44 13.74
N GLN A 290 -6.48 9.16 13.59
CA GLN A 290 -7.42 9.41 14.68
C GLN A 290 -8.13 8.14 15.11
N GLU A 291 -8.59 7.28 14.20
CA GLU A 291 -9.15 5.96 14.54
C GLU A 291 -8.14 5.08 15.27
N VAL A 292 -6.88 5.08 14.84
CA VAL A 292 -5.80 4.39 15.56
C VAL A 292 -5.64 4.93 16.97
N THR A 293 -5.80 6.23 17.17
CA THR A 293 -5.74 6.86 18.50
C THR A 293 -6.91 6.44 19.39
N VAL A 294 -8.13 6.40 18.84
CA VAL A 294 -9.33 5.92 19.56
C VAL A 294 -9.16 4.47 20.01
N ARG A 295 -8.64 3.61 19.12
CA ARG A 295 -8.39 2.19 19.44
C ARG A 295 -7.25 1.99 20.44
N ALA A 296 -6.21 2.81 20.36
CA ALA A 296 -5.14 2.80 21.35
C ALA A 296 -5.65 3.20 22.74
N ALA A 297 -6.53 4.21 22.84
CA ALA A 297 -7.16 4.61 24.10
C ALA A 297 -8.07 3.51 24.69
N ALA A 298 -8.64 2.63 23.85
CA ALA A 298 -9.41 1.46 24.29
C ALA A 298 -8.55 0.29 24.81
N GLY A 299 -7.21 0.45 24.85
CA GLY A 299 -6.26 -0.51 25.40
C GLY A 299 -5.85 -1.64 24.45
N ASP A 300 -6.30 -1.61 23.20
CA ASP A 300 -5.94 -2.63 22.20
C ASP A 300 -4.55 -2.44 21.64
N TRP A 301 -4.16 -1.19 21.43
CA TRP A 301 -2.98 -0.83 20.66
C TRP A 301 -2.08 0.11 21.44
N HIS A 302 -0.78 -0.14 21.35
CA HIS A 302 0.23 0.83 21.73
C HIS A 302 0.59 1.64 20.48
N ARG A 303 0.11 2.89 20.41
CA ARG A 303 0.45 3.80 19.32
C ARG A 303 1.94 4.13 19.35
N MET A 304 2.56 4.17 18.17
CA MET A 304 3.96 4.59 18.02
C MET A 304 4.06 6.11 17.81
N GLU A 305 4.98 6.77 18.51
CA GLU A 305 5.27 8.20 18.32
C GLU A 305 5.86 8.44 16.91
N GLY A 306 5.43 9.52 16.25
CA GLY A 306 5.69 9.79 14.82
C GLY A 306 4.52 9.46 13.87
N ALA A 307 3.39 8.96 14.39
CA ALA A 307 2.19 8.60 13.63
C ALA A 307 1.29 9.79 13.20
N THR A 308 1.83 11.01 13.16
CA THR A 308 1.20 12.11 12.41
C THR A 308 1.73 12.03 10.99
N ALA A 309 0.82 12.00 10.01
CA ALA A 309 1.17 12.21 8.62
C ALA A 309 1.80 13.61 8.51
N GLU A 310 3.12 13.70 8.66
CA GLU A 310 3.84 14.93 8.36
C GLU A 310 3.79 15.10 6.84
N ALA A 311 2.69 15.70 6.39
CA ALA A 311 2.59 16.36 5.11
C ALA A 311 3.33 17.70 5.20
N ALA A 312 4.64 17.64 5.49
CA ALA A 312 5.53 18.76 5.23
C ALA A 312 6.36 18.35 4.01
N PRO A 313 6.31 19.09 2.88
CA PRO A 313 7.34 18.92 1.87
C PRO A 313 8.69 19.18 2.55
N PRO A 314 9.77 18.48 2.17
CA PRO A 314 11.10 18.88 2.60
C PRO A 314 11.25 20.38 2.29
N PRO A 315 11.83 21.20 3.19
CA PRO A 315 12.09 22.59 2.85
C PRO A 315 12.85 22.57 1.54
N ALA A 316 12.30 23.28 0.54
CA ALA A 316 12.97 23.49 -0.73
C ALA A 316 14.40 23.88 -0.35
N ARG A 317 15.38 23.08 -0.79
CA ARG A 317 16.79 23.46 -0.66
C ARG A 317 16.85 24.84 -1.27
N SER A 318 17.06 25.85 -0.41
CA SER A 318 17.27 27.20 -0.84
C SER A 318 18.36 27.14 -1.88
N ALA A 319 18.04 27.56 -3.09
CA ALA A 319 19.04 27.89 -4.07
C ALA A 319 20.09 28.76 -3.36
N PRO A 320 21.40 28.53 -3.55
CA PRO A 320 22.42 29.31 -2.87
C PRO A 320 22.10 30.79 -3.09
N SER A 321 21.92 31.48 -1.98
CA SER A 321 21.59 32.89 -1.91
C SER A 321 22.46 33.66 -2.90
N ARG A 322 21.83 34.38 -3.84
CA ARG A 322 22.53 35.40 -4.63
C ARG A 322 23.33 36.26 -3.65
N PRO A 323 24.62 36.52 -3.91
CA PRO A 323 25.41 37.32 -3.00
C PRO A 323 24.79 38.72 -2.89
N MET A 324 24.72 39.14 -1.63
CA MET A 324 24.25 40.43 -1.12
C MET A 324 24.83 41.57 -1.98
N ALA A 325 23.96 42.49 -2.41
CA ALA A 325 24.38 43.73 -3.06
C ALA A 325 25.31 44.51 -2.13
N LEU A 326 26.60 44.57 -2.50
CA LEU A 326 27.57 45.45 -1.87
C LEU A 326 27.25 46.89 -2.29
N ALA A 327 27.19 47.80 -1.33
CA ALA A 327 27.18 49.24 -1.55
C ALA A 327 28.39 49.67 -2.42
N PRO A 328 28.28 50.75 -3.23
CA PRO A 328 29.25 51.05 -4.27
C PRO A 328 30.61 51.43 -3.70
N ALA A 329 31.63 50.64 -4.05
CA ALA A 329 33.03 50.95 -3.81
C ALA A 329 33.55 51.90 -4.90
N ALA A 330 34.41 52.84 -4.48
CA ALA A 330 35.05 53.86 -5.30
C ALA A 330 35.85 53.28 -6.49
N PRO A 331 35.98 54.04 -7.60
CA PRO A 331 36.56 53.52 -8.84
C PRO A 331 38.08 53.26 -8.73
N PRO A 332 38.57 52.13 -9.27
CA PRO A 332 40.00 51.88 -9.40
C PRO A 332 40.61 52.67 -10.58
N PRO A 333 41.92 53.02 -10.53
CA PRO A 333 42.60 53.76 -11.59
C PRO A 333 42.84 52.93 -12.85
N ALA A 334 42.86 53.61 -14.00
CA ALA A 334 42.98 53.02 -15.33
C ALA A 334 44.33 52.30 -15.56
N PRO A 335 44.34 51.06 -16.11
CA PRO A 335 45.54 50.45 -16.64
C PRO A 335 45.73 50.74 -18.14
N ALA A 336 46.98 51.01 -18.49
CA ALA A 336 47.47 51.40 -19.80
C ALA A 336 47.51 50.26 -20.83
N GLY A 337 47.18 50.61 -22.08
CA GLY A 337 47.88 50.23 -23.32
C GLY A 337 48.14 48.74 -23.64
N HIS A 338 47.40 48.22 -24.62
CA HIS A 338 47.75 47.03 -25.41
C HIS A 338 49.11 47.15 -26.11
N PRO A 339 49.81 46.03 -26.31
CA PRO A 339 50.53 45.76 -27.55
C PRO A 339 49.88 44.61 -28.33
N GLY A 340 49.77 44.80 -29.66
CA GLY A 340 49.15 43.86 -30.61
C GLY A 340 49.95 42.57 -30.87
N PRO A 341 49.42 41.68 -31.73
CA PRO A 341 49.82 40.28 -31.78
C PRO A 341 50.97 40.00 -32.77
N PRO A 342 51.74 38.92 -32.55
CA PRO A 342 52.52 38.27 -33.60
C PRO A 342 51.95 36.88 -34.03
N PRO A 343 52.36 36.35 -35.20
CA PRO A 343 51.61 35.40 -36.05
C PRO A 343 51.88 33.90 -35.77
N PRO A 344 51.22 32.94 -36.48
CA PRO A 344 51.03 31.55 -36.00
C PRO A 344 51.92 30.46 -36.63
N SER A 345 51.80 29.25 -36.05
CA SER A 345 52.10 27.87 -36.54
C SER A 345 53.55 27.33 -36.35
N PRO A 346 53.81 25.99 -36.37
CA PRO A 346 52.93 24.84 -36.70
C PRO A 346 53.02 23.60 -35.75
N ALA A 347 52.09 22.63 -35.93
CA ALA A 347 52.17 21.22 -35.47
C ALA A 347 53.10 20.40 -36.39
N PRO A 348 53.67 19.19 -36.06
CA PRO A 348 52.91 17.96 -35.76
C PRO A 348 53.63 16.88 -34.89
N GLY A 349 52.96 15.75 -34.58
CA GLY A 349 53.64 14.54 -34.08
C GLY A 349 52.74 13.39 -33.61
N ARG A 350 52.18 12.61 -34.54
CA ARG A 350 51.52 11.31 -34.25
C ARG A 350 52.58 10.22 -33.97
N ARG A 351 52.43 9.43 -32.89
CA ARG A 351 53.13 8.14 -32.72
C ARG A 351 52.15 6.97 -32.74
N ARG A 352 52.48 6.00 -33.60
CA ARG A 352 51.82 4.70 -33.81
C ARG A 352 52.13 3.73 -32.66
N THR A 353 51.16 2.92 -32.26
CA THR A 353 51.38 1.66 -31.52
C THR A 353 50.94 0.48 -32.39
N ARG A 354 51.80 -0.56 -32.44
CA ARG A 354 51.68 -1.76 -33.27
C ARG A 354 50.78 -2.82 -32.61
N ARG A 355 50.04 -3.53 -33.46
CA ARG A 355 49.29 -4.78 -33.20
C ARG A 355 50.23 -5.97 -32.94
N ARG A 356 49.74 -6.93 -32.14
CA ARG A 356 50.09 -8.37 -32.18
C ARG A 356 48.81 -9.16 -32.45
N SER A 357 48.88 -10.13 -33.36
CA SER A 357 47.85 -11.16 -33.62
C SER A 357 48.13 -12.40 -32.77
N PRO A 358 47.16 -13.32 -32.69
CA PRO A 358 47.48 -14.72 -32.98
C PRO A 358 46.43 -15.42 -33.85
N ASP A 359 46.85 -16.55 -34.44
CA ASP A 359 46.02 -17.59 -35.06
C ASP A 359 45.14 -18.33 -34.03
#